data_AF-A0AA47EN77-F1
#
_entry.id   AF-A0AA47EN77-F1
#
_cell.length_a   1.000
_cell.length_b   1.000
_cell.length_c   1.000
_cell.angle_alpha   90.00
_cell.angle_beta   90.00
_cell.angle_gamma   90.00
#
_symmetry.space_group_name_H-M   'P 1'
#
loop_
_entity.id
_entity.type
_entity.pdbx_description
1 polymer ?
#
loop_
_entity_poly.entity_id
_entity_poly.type
_entity_poly.pdbx_seq_one_letter_code
_entity_poly.pdbx_strand_id
1 'polypeptide(L)'
;MDKTQIIESLIPGALLTYEKYNILPSLTIAQAILETGWLQYVKGNNIFGIKWTKGCGYEVQEFNTHEFINGVSTPMVCMFRKYDTLGDSILDHGKLLSFSRYKSVITSKNYKEACQNVYSSGYCTDEEYPEKLIAIIEQNKLYLYDCAPRSENTTDEDIKYLQKCLNSMKIKDINNNVLVVDGASGPLTIGTIKKLQQILNLSIDGICGPEVLSGVKTIMEKPLCSIESTEYKTAIRYIQWRTGSAIDGIYGDETVGLVKEYQQTNSLVIDGIVGDGTWQSLLS
;
A
#
# COMPACT_ATOMS: atom_id res chain seq x y z
N MET A 1 15.94 1.98 -10.80
CA MET A 1 15.25 1.62 -9.54
C MET A 1 15.75 0.25 -9.13
N ASP A 2 15.97 0.03 -7.84
CA ASP A 2 16.20 -1.33 -7.35
C ASP A 2 14.88 -2.14 -7.34
N LYS A 3 14.98 -3.45 -7.10
CA LYS A 3 13.82 -4.35 -7.11
C LYS A 3 12.76 -3.98 -6.07
N THR A 4 13.17 -3.49 -4.90
CA THR A 4 12.28 -3.09 -3.82
C THR A 4 11.47 -1.86 -4.22
N GLN A 5 12.13 -0.82 -4.73
CA GLN A 5 11.49 0.40 -5.24
C GLN A 5 10.50 0.11 -6.37
N ILE A 6 10.84 -0.84 -7.25
CA ILE A 6 9.93 -1.28 -8.32
C ILE A 6 8.67 -1.89 -7.72
N ILE A 7 8.81 -2.83 -6.79
CA ILE A 7 7.66 -3.45 -6.11
C ILE A 7 6.82 -2.38 -5.40
N GLU A 8 7.46 -1.49 -4.64
CA GLU A 8 6.80 -0.37 -3.93
C GLU A 8 5.99 0.52 -4.87
N SER A 9 6.50 0.79 -6.08
CA SER A 9 5.78 1.59 -7.09
C SER A 9 4.53 0.91 -7.66
N LEU A 10 4.47 -0.42 -7.63
CA LEU A 10 3.36 -1.23 -8.18
C LEU A 10 2.28 -1.52 -7.14
N ILE A 11 2.63 -1.56 -5.86
CA ILE A 11 1.71 -1.86 -4.75
C ILE A 11 0.44 -1.01 -4.79
N PRO A 12 0.49 0.33 -5.00
CA PRO A 12 -0.72 1.14 -4.97
C PRO A 12 -1.76 0.74 -6.02
N GLY A 13 -1.32 0.51 -7.26
CA GLY A 13 -2.21 0.06 -8.33
C GLY A 13 -2.74 -1.35 -8.07
N ALA A 14 -1.90 -2.26 -7.57
CA ALA A 14 -2.28 -3.64 -7.32
C ALA A 14 -3.36 -3.77 -6.22
N LEU A 15 -3.23 -3.00 -5.14
CA LEU A 15 -4.24 -2.96 -4.07
C LEU A 15 -5.56 -2.35 -4.56
N LEU A 16 -5.51 -1.25 -5.32
CA LEU A 16 -6.71 -0.63 -5.90
C LEU A 16 -7.45 -1.61 -6.85
N THR A 17 -6.70 -2.35 -7.66
CA THR A 17 -7.25 -3.38 -8.54
C THR A 17 -7.88 -4.52 -7.76
N TYR A 18 -7.29 -4.93 -6.64
CA TYR A 18 -7.88 -5.92 -5.73
C TYR A 18 -9.20 -5.44 -5.15
N GLU A 19 -9.28 -4.20 -4.65
CA GLU A 19 -10.52 -3.63 -4.12
C GLU A 19 -11.64 -3.57 -5.16
N LYS A 20 -11.30 -3.24 -6.41
CA LYS A 20 -12.29 -3.02 -7.48
C LYS A 20 -12.73 -4.29 -8.21
N TYR A 21 -11.81 -5.22 -8.41
CA TYR A 21 -11.98 -6.37 -9.30
C TYR A 21 -11.69 -7.72 -8.63
N ASN A 22 -11.30 -7.72 -7.35
CA ASN A 22 -10.93 -8.90 -6.57
C ASN A 22 -9.83 -9.74 -7.24
N ILE A 23 -8.84 -9.07 -7.85
CA ILE A 23 -7.64 -9.69 -8.42
C ILE A 23 -6.50 -9.56 -7.42
N LEU A 24 -5.92 -10.68 -7.01
CA LEU A 24 -4.88 -10.72 -5.97
C LEU A 24 -3.71 -9.76 -6.31
N PRO A 25 -3.29 -8.90 -5.36
CA PRO A 25 -2.17 -7.99 -5.55
C PRO A 25 -0.87 -8.69 -5.95
N SER A 26 -0.56 -9.86 -5.37
CA SER A 26 0.64 -10.62 -5.70
C SER A 26 0.66 -11.06 -7.15
N LEU A 27 -0.48 -11.51 -7.69
CA LEU A 27 -0.63 -11.87 -9.10
C LEU A 27 -0.37 -10.64 -9.97
N THR A 28 -1.01 -9.51 -9.66
CA THR A 28 -0.87 -8.28 -10.44
C THR A 28 0.57 -7.78 -10.49
N ILE A 29 1.27 -7.75 -9.34
CA ILE A 29 2.67 -7.31 -9.25
C ILE A 29 3.59 -8.30 -9.97
N ALA A 30 3.36 -9.61 -9.82
CA ALA A 30 4.18 -10.62 -10.48
C ALA A 30 4.05 -10.57 -12.00
N GLN A 31 2.82 -10.40 -12.53
CA GLN A 31 2.61 -10.18 -13.95
C GLN A 31 3.32 -8.92 -14.42
N ALA A 32 3.17 -7.79 -13.71
CA ALA A 32 3.85 -6.55 -14.09
C ALA A 32 5.38 -6.72 -14.17
N ILE A 33 5.98 -7.41 -13.20
CA ILE A 33 7.42 -7.70 -13.18
C ILE A 33 7.83 -8.59 -14.36
N LEU A 34 7.08 -9.66 -14.61
CA LEU A 34 7.38 -10.63 -15.66
C LEU A 34 7.27 -10.01 -17.06
N GLU A 35 6.17 -9.30 -17.32
CA GLU A 35 5.84 -8.71 -18.63
C GLU A 35 6.84 -7.62 -19.06
N THR A 36 7.41 -6.90 -18.08
CA THR A 36 8.25 -5.72 -18.34
C THR A 36 9.73 -5.96 -18.07
N GLY A 37 10.09 -7.14 -17.56
CA GLY A 37 11.43 -7.42 -17.05
C GLY A 37 11.83 -6.43 -15.96
N TRP A 38 11.07 -6.37 -14.86
CA TRP A 38 11.32 -5.43 -13.75
C TRP A 38 11.22 -3.95 -14.15
N LEU A 39 10.16 -3.58 -14.90
CA LEU A 39 9.93 -2.25 -15.46
C LEU A 39 11.07 -1.71 -16.33
N GLN A 40 12.00 -2.57 -16.78
CA GLN A 40 13.06 -2.18 -17.70
C GLN A 40 12.50 -1.83 -19.09
N TYR A 41 11.39 -2.48 -19.47
CA TYR A 41 10.78 -2.33 -20.78
C TYR A 41 9.32 -1.88 -20.66
N VAL A 42 9.12 -0.60 -20.35
CA VAL A 42 7.78 0.03 -20.34
C VAL A 42 7.76 1.19 -21.32
N LYS A 43 6.80 1.17 -22.26
CA LYS A 43 6.56 2.28 -23.18
C LYS A 43 5.13 2.79 -23.01
N GLY A 44 4.98 4.12 -22.96
CA GLY A 44 3.67 4.75 -22.80
C GLY A 44 2.95 4.35 -21.50
N ASN A 45 3.70 3.99 -20.46
CA ASN A 45 3.21 3.44 -19.19
C ASN A 45 2.36 2.17 -19.33
N ASN A 46 2.39 1.47 -20.47
CA ASN A 46 1.63 0.26 -20.71
C ASN A 46 2.41 -0.97 -20.26
N ILE A 47 2.18 -1.40 -19.02
CA ILE A 47 2.89 -2.52 -18.38
C ILE A 47 2.56 -3.85 -19.07
N PHE A 48 1.29 -4.04 -19.44
CA PHE A 48 0.75 -5.33 -19.88
C PHE A 48 0.59 -5.42 -21.41
N GLY A 49 1.17 -4.48 -22.15
CA GLY A 49 1.09 -4.47 -23.62
C GLY A 49 -0.33 -4.48 -24.17
N ILE A 50 -1.30 -3.87 -23.48
CA ILE A 50 -2.71 -3.94 -23.87
C ILE A 50 -2.89 -3.23 -25.22
N LYS A 51 -3.34 -3.97 -26.23
CA LYS A 51 -3.60 -3.46 -27.57
C LYS A 51 -4.70 -2.39 -27.55
N TRP A 52 -4.51 -1.38 -28.37
CA TRP A 52 -5.52 -0.36 -28.62
C TRP A 52 -6.50 -0.85 -29.67
N THR A 53 -7.78 -0.53 -29.49
CA THR A 53 -8.83 -0.78 -30.48
C THR A 53 -9.66 0.48 -30.65
N LYS A 54 -10.22 0.66 -31.85
CA LYS A 54 -11.04 1.85 -32.16
C LYS A 54 -12.21 1.95 -31.18
N GLY A 55 -12.28 3.07 -30.46
CA GLY A 55 -13.35 3.34 -29.49
C GLY A 55 -13.07 2.84 -28.07
N CYS A 56 -11.86 2.35 -27.75
CA CYS A 56 -11.55 1.93 -26.38
C CYS A 56 -11.44 3.08 -25.37
N GLY A 57 -11.33 4.33 -25.83
CA GLY A 57 -11.28 5.53 -24.99
C GLY A 57 -9.89 5.88 -24.45
N TYR A 58 -8.83 5.20 -24.90
CA TYR A 58 -7.43 5.47 -24.51
C TYR A 58 -6.67 6.17 -25.63
N GLU A 59 -5.61 6.89 -25.27
CA GLU A 59 -4.61 7.36 -26.23
C GLU A 59 -3.93 6.16 -26.91
N VAL A 60 -3.53 6.37 -28.17
CA VAL A 60 -2.85 5.35 -28.97
C VAL A 60 -1.36 5.64 -29.08
N GLN A 61 -0.57 4.58 -29.00
CA GLN A 61 0.84 4.57 -29.35
C GLN A 61 1.12 3.48 -30.38
N GLU A 62 1.88 3.82 -31.42
CA GLU A 62 2.20 2.94 -32.53
C GLU A 62 3.65 2.45 -32.44
N PHE A 63 3.85 1.15 -32.64
CA PHE A 63 5.18 0.57 -32.79
C PHE A 63 5.24 -0.31 -34.02
N ASN A 64 6.35 -0.23 -34.75
CA ASN A 64 6.70 -1.25 -35.72
C ASN A 64 7.12 -2.51 -34.97
N THR A 65 6.35 -3.58 -35.15
CA THR A 65 6.58 -4.89 -34.56
C THR A 65 6.62 -5.94 -35.67
N HIS A 66 6.93 -7.18 -35.31
CA HIS A 66 6.76 -8.31 -36.21
C HIS A 66 5.78 -9.28 -35.56
N GLU A 67 4.62 -9.52 -36.17
CA GLU A 67 3.73 -10.57 -35.70
C GLU A 67 3.90 -11.84 -36.50
N PHE A 68 3.70 -12.96 -35.83
CA PHE A 68 3.71 -14.28 -36.44
C PHE A 68 2.33 -14.62 -36.98
N ILE A 69 2.07 -14.28 -38.23
CA ILE A 69 0.86 -14.69 -38.93
C ILE A 69 1.16 -16.03 -39.60
N ASN A 70 0.44 -17.10 -39.22
CA ASN A 70 0.65 -18.46 -39.74
C ASN A 70 2.11 -18.96 -39.59
N GLY A 71 2.79 -18.57 -38.51
CA GLY A 71 4.19 -18.94 -38.25
C GLY A 71 5.23 -18.10 -38.99
N VAL A 72 4.82 -17.08 -39.76
CA VAL A 72 5.73 -16.18 -40.49
C VAL A 72 5.79 -14.82 -39.79
N SER A 73 6.99 -14.43 -39.37
CA SER A 73 7.28 -13.11 -38.79
C SER A 73 7.09 -12.01 -39.85
N THR A 74 6.02 -11.23 -39.73
CA THR A 74 5.62 -10.20 -40.69
C THR A 74 5.69 -8.82 -40.03
N PRO A 75 6.45 -7.85 -40.58
CA PRO A 75 6.50 -6.50 -40.04
C PRO A 75 5.13 -5.83 -40.14
N MET A 76 4.60 -5.33 -39.02
CA MET A 76 3.35 -4.59 -38.97
C MET A 76 3.41 -3.47 -37.95
N VAL A 77 2.53 -2.48 -38.10
CA VAL A 77 2.30 -1.46 -37.07
C VAL A 77 1.29 -2.01 -36.08
N CYS A 78 1.71 -2.23 -34.84
CA CYS A 78 0.79 -2.56 -33.75
C CYS A 78 0.44 -1.28 -32.97
N MET A 79 -0.85 -1.16 -32.63
CA MET A 79 -1.37 -0.06 -31.82
C MET A 79 -1.57 -0.54 -30.38
N PHE A 80 -1.01 0.20 -29.43
CA PHE A 80 -1.09 -0.07 -28.00
C PHE A 80 -1.73 1.10 -27.27
N ARG A 81 -2.40 0.79 -26.15
CA ARG A 81 -2.91 1.83 -25.25
C ARG A 81 -1.74 2.58 -24.64
N LYS A 82 -1.91 3.88 -24.41
CA LYS A 82 -1.00 4.73 -23.63
C LYS A 82 -1.74 5.23 -22.38
N TYR A 83 -1.01 5.31 -21.27
CA TYR A 83 -1.55 5.71 -19.97
C TYR A 83 -0.75 6.86 -19.36
N ASP A 84 -1.41 7.64 -18.51
CA ASP A 84 -0.78 8.75 -17.79
C ASP A 84 0.16 8.24 -16.70
N THR A 85 -0.23 7.15 -16.00
CA THR A 85 0.58 6.52 -14.95
C THR A 85 0.64 4.99 -15.08
N LEU A 86 1.62 4.38 -14.39
CA LEU A 86 1.67 2.93 -14.22
C LEU A 86 0.42 2.39 -13.50
N GLY A 87 -0.12 3.16 -12.56
CA GLY A 87 -1.34 2.82 -11.83
C GLY A 87 -2.55 2.68 -12.75
N ASP A 88 -2.70 3.55 -13.74
CA ASP A 88 -3.79 3.49 -14.71
C ASP A 88 -3.70 2.22 -15.58
N SER A 89 -2.50 1.83 -15.99
CA SER A 89 -2.27 0.57 -16.71
C SER A 89 -2.62 -0.65 -15.85
N ILE A 90 -2.32 -0.62 -14.54
CA ILE A 90 -2.67 -1.69 -13.60
C ILE A 90 -4.18 -1.79 -13.39
N LEU A 91 -4.86 -0.65 -13.28
CA LEU A 91 -6.31 -0.62 -13.09
C LEU A 91 -7.06 -1.13 -14.33
N ASP A 92 -6.62 -0.74 -15.53
CA ASP A 92 -7.21 -1.22 -16.78
C ASP A 92 -6.93 -2.71 -17.03
N HIS A 93 -5.74 -3.21 -16.65
CA HIS A 93 -5.46 -4.64 -16.62
C HIS A 93 -6.40 -5.39 -15.64
N GLY A 94 -6.63 -4.83 -14.45
CA GLY A 94 -7.63 -5.37 -13.51
C GLY A 94 -9.03 -5.48 -14.12
N LYS A 95 -9.45 -4.47 -14.89
CA LYS A 95 -10.72 -4.49 -15.64
C LYS A 95 -10.75 -5.57 -16.72
N LEU A 96 -9.64 -5.81 -17.42
CA LEU A 96 -9.54 -6.91 -18.37
C LEU A 96 -9.74 -8.26 -17.67
N LEU A 97 -9.09 -8.46 -16.52
CA LEU A 97 -9.23 -9.65 -15.69
C LEU A 97 -10.58 -9.74 -14.97
N SER A 98 -11.41 -8.69 -15.00
CA SER A 98 -12.76 -8.73 -14.46
C SER A 98 -13.79 -9.29 -15.46
N PHE A 99 -13.40 -9.58 -16.70
CA PHE A 99 -14.31 -10.14 -17.71
C PHE A 99 -14.64 -11.61 -17.45
N SER A 100 -15.76 -12.07 -18.01
CA SER A 100 -16.32 -13.41 -17.77
C SER A 100 -15.33 -14.56 -18.00
N ARG A 101 -14.41 -14.41 -18.97
CA ARG A 101 -13.32 -15.36 -19.25
C ARG A 101 -12.43 -15.65 -18.03
N TYR A 102 -12.22 -14.66 -17.17
CA TYR A 102 -11.31 -14.71 -16.03
C TYR A 102 -12.03 -14.89 -14.69
N LYS A 103 -13.31 -15.30 -14.71
CA LYS A 103 -14.11 -15.47 -13.48
C LYS A 103 -13.44 -16.39 -12.45
N SER A 104 -12.73 -17.43 -12.89
CA SER A 104 -11.96 -18.33 -12.03
C SER A 104 -10.82 -17.62 -11.30
N VAL A 105 -10.17 -16.64 -11.94
CA VAL A 105 -9.09 -15.82 -11.35
C VAL A 105 -9.63 -14.96 -10.21
N ILE A 106 -10.80 -14.34 -10.43
CA ILE A 106 -11.49 -13.50 -9.43
C ILE A 106 -11.86 -14.32 -8.19
N THR A 107 -12.19 -15.60 -8.34
CA THR A 107 -12.60 -16.48 -7.24
C THR A 107 -11.45 -17.25 -6.60
N SER A 108 -10.21 -17.08 -7.08
CA SER A 108 -9.05 -17.79 -6.54
C SER A 108 -8.81 -17.44 -5.08
N LYS A 109 -8.56 -18.46 -4.25
CA LYS A 109 -8.38 -18.29 -2.80
C LYS A 109 -6.94 -17.93 -2.41
N ASN A 110 -6.00 -18.18 -3.30
CA ASN A 110 -4.59 -17.91 -3.09
C ASN A 110 -3.89 -17.69 -4.44
N TYR A 111 -2.67 -17.15 -4.39
CA TYR A 111 -1.90 -16.82 -5.58
C TYR A 111 -1.56 -18.02 -6.46
N LYS A 112 -1.35 -19.23 -5.91
CA LYS A 112 -1.04 -20.42 -6.72
C LYS A 112 -2.24 -20.78 -7.60
N GLU A 113 -3.43 -20.76 -7.02
CA GLU A 113 -4.68 -20.94 -7.74
C GLU A 113 -4.91 -19.82 -8.77
N ALA A 114 -4.61 -18.56 -8.40
CA ALA A 114 -4.75 -17.42 -9.31
C ALA A 114 -3.82 -17.50 -10.53
N CYS A 115 -2.55 -17.86 -10.33
CA CYS A 115 -1.57 -18.09 -11.40
C CYS A 115 -2.01 -19.22 -12.34
N GLN A 116 -2.55 -20.32 -11.79
CA GLN A 116 -3.06 -21.41 -12.61
C GLN A 116 -4.32 -21.02 -13.38
N ASN A 117 -5.24 -20.31 -12.72
CA ASN A 117 -6.51 -19.92 -13.31
C ASN A 117 -6.32 -18.88 -14.42
N VAL A 118 -5.37 -17.93 -14.28
CA VAL A 118 -5.13 -16.92 -15.31
C VAL A 118 -4.58 -17.56 -16.60
N TYR A 119 -3.67 -18.53 -16.46
CA TYR A 119 -3.20 -19.34 -17.58
C TYR A 119 -4.33 -20.18 -18.19
N SER A 120 -5.09 -20.91 -17.37
CA SER A 120 -6.19 -21.78 -17.82
C SER A 120 -7.32 -20.99 -18.50
N SER A 121 -7.47 -19.70 -18.18
CA SER A 121 -8.37 -18.75 -18.84
C SER A 121 -7.84 -18.25 -20.19
N GLY A 122 -6.66 -18.70 -20.63
CA GLY A 122 -6.05 -18.37 -21.93
C GLY A 122 -5.42 -16.98 -21.96
N TYR A 123 -4.82 -16.53 -20.85
CA TYR A 123 -4.08 -15.26 -20.82
C TYR A 123 -2.82 -15.29 -21.69
N CYS A 124 -2.08 -16.40 -21.68
CA CYS A 124 -0.93 -16.62 -22.56
C CYS A 124 -0.85 -18.10 -22.99
N THR A 125 0.07 -18.40 -23.92
CA THR A 125 0.31 -19.76 -24.43
C THR A 125 1.56 -20.43 -23.84
N ASP A 126 2.26 -19.77 -22.92
CA ASP A 126 3.45 -20.32 -22.25
C ASP A 126 3.03 -21.25 -21.12
N GLU A 127 3.31 -22.54 -21.27
CA GLU A 127 2.94 -23.58 -20.30
C GLU A 127 3.62 -23.39 -18.93
N GLU A 128 4.77 -22.71 -18.88
CA GLU A 128 5.54 -22.45 -17.65
C GLU A 128 5.14 -21.12 -16.98
N TYR A 129 4.17 -20.40 -17.54
CA TYR A 129 3.77 -19.08 -17.06
C TYR A 129 3.31 -19.09 -15.59
N PRO A 130 2.49 -20.06 -15.11
CA PRO A 130 2.12 -20.13 -13.71
C PRO A 130 3.32 -20.27 -12.78
N GLU A 131 4.28 -21.13 -13.11
CA GLU A 131 5.48 -21.41 -12.31
C GLU A 131 6.39 -20.18 -12.25
N LYS A 132 6.54 -19.45 -13.36
CA LYS A 132 7.29 -18.19 -13.42
C LYS A 132 6.68 -17.14 -12.48
N LEU A 133 5.36 -16.99 -12.51
CA LEU A 133 4.66 -16.07 -11.62
C LEU A 133 4.81 -16.49 -10.15
N ILE A 134 4.58 -17.76 -9.82
CA ILE A 134 4.74 -18.28 -8.47
C ILE A 134 6.17 -18.05 -7.97
N ALA A 135 7.18 -18.30 -8.80
CA ALA A 135 8.58 -18.06 -8.43
C ALA A 135 8.84 -16.58 -8.09
N ILE A 136 8.30 -15.64 -8.88
CA ILE A 136 8.40 -14.20 -8.60
C ILE A 136 7.69 -13.85 -7.28
N ILE A 137 6.49 -14.39 -7.06
CA ILE A 137 5.70 -14.14 -5.84
C ILE A 137 6.44 -14.63 -4.60
N GLU A 138 6.98 -15.84 -4.62
CA GLU A 138 7.69 -16.45 -3.49
C GLU A 138 9.02 -15.75 -3.20
N GLN A 139 9.84 -15.50 -4.23
CA GLN A 139 11.16 -14.86 -4.08
C GLN A 139 11.05 -13.45 -3.48
N ASN A 140 9.96 -12.74 -3.76
CA ASN A 140 9.74 -11.37 -3.33
C ASN A 140 8.66 -11.26 -2.24
N LYS A 141 8.17 -12.40 -1.74
CA LYS A 141 7.13 -12.51 -0.70
C LYS A 141 5.89 -11.65 -1.01
N LEU A 142 5.48 -11.59 -2.27
CA LEU A 142 4.37 -10.74 -2.72
C LEU A 142 3.01 -11.20 -2.16
N TYR A 143 2.90 -12.48 -1.75
CA TYR A 143 1.72 -13.04 -1.09
C TYR A 143 1.36 -12.31 0.21
N LEU A 144 2.31 -11.57 0.83
CA LEU A 144 2.03 -10.71 1.98
C LEU A 144 1.04 -9.58 1.65
N TYR A 145 0.91 -9.22 0.37
CA TYR A 145 -0.04 -8.21 -0.09
C TYR A 145 -1.41 -8.78 -0.45
N ASP A 146 -1.53 -10.10 -0.67
CA ASP A 146 -2.81 -10.78 -0.90
C ASP A 146 -3.66 -10.83 0.36
N CYS A 147 -2.97 -10.94 1.48
CA CYS A 147 -3.55 -10.92 2.80
C CYS A 147 -3.65 -9.50 3.36
N ALA A 148 -3.58 -8.43 2.54
CA ALA A 148 -3.90 -7.07 2.99
C ALA A 148 -5.35 -7.09 3.53
N PRO A 149 -5.53 -7.19 4.85
CA PRO A 149 -6.76 -7.70 5.41
C PRO A 149 -7.64 -6.54 5.80
N ARG A 150 -8.91 -6.62 5.40
CA ARG A 150 -9.95 -6.30 6.37
C ARG A 150 -9.77 -7.30 7.50
N SER A 151 -9.46 -6.84 8.71
CA SER A 151 -9.71 -7.69 9.87
C SER A 151 -11.18 -8.10 9.79
N GLU A 152 -11.50 -9.37 10.03
CA GLU A 152 -12.88 -9.90 9.91
C GLU A 152 -13.91 -9.13 10.76
N ASN A 153 -13.47 -8.20 11.63
CA ASN A 153 -14.30 -7.32 12.46
C ASN A 153 -14.07 -5.81 12.27
N THR A 154 -13.21 -5.37 11.34
CA THR A 154 -12.95 -3.93 11.13
C THR A 154 -13.95 -3.36 10.14
N THR A 155 -14.79 -2.43 10.61
CA THR A 155 -15.81 -1.77 9.80
C THR A 155 -15.25 -0.57 9.03
N ASP A 156 -15.97 -0.11 8.01
CA ASP A 156 -15.62 1.13 7.31
C ASP A 156 -15.63 2.34 8.27
N GLU A 157 -16.43 2.31 9.34
CA GLU A 157 -16.42 3.34 10.39
C GLU A 157 -15.16 3.29 11.25
N ASP A 158 -14.61 2.11 11.52
CA ASP A 158 -13.32 1.97 12.20
C ASP A 158 -12.18 2.53 11.33
N ILE A 159 -12.23 2.30 10.02
CA ILE A 159 -11.25 2.87 9.08
C ILE A 159 -11.39 4.40 9.01
N LYS A 160 -12.61 4.93 8.92
CA LYS A 160 -12.82 6.39 8.96
C LYS A 160 -12.35 6.99 10.27
N TYR A 161 -12.62 6.33 11.39
CA TYR A 161 -12.11 6.73 12.71
C TYR A 161 -10.59 6.77 12.70
N LEU A 162 -9.94 5.72 12.20
CA LEU A 162 -8.49 5.66 12.12
C LEU A 162 -7.92 6.76 11.20
N GLN A 163 -8.48 6.97 10.01
CA GLN A 163 -8.05 8.03 9.09
C GLN A 163 -8.14 9.42 9.75
N LYS A 164 -9.23 9.72 10.48
CA LYS A 164 -9.36 10.96 11.26
C LYS A 164 -8.29 11.07 12.34
N CYS A 165 -8.01 9.98 13.05
CA CYS A 165 -7.01 9.98 14.10
C CYS A 165 -5.59 10.15 13.54
N LEU A 166 -5.23 9.45 12.47
CA LEU A 166 -3.95 9.59 11.78
C LEU A 166 -3.71 11.04 11.32
N ASN A 167 -4.74 11.65 10.72
CA ASN A 167 -4.70 13.06 10.33
C ASN A 167 -4.50 14.00 11.54
N SER A 168 -5.19 13.74 12.65
CA SER A 168 -5.04 14.51 13.89
C SER A 168 -3.66 14.33 14.52
N MET A 169 -3.11 13.12 14.41
CA MET A 169 -1.78 12.75 14.92
C MET A 169 -0.64 13.24 14.00
N LYS A 170 -0.95 13.91 12.89
CA LYS A 170 0.00 14.37 11.86
C LYS A 170 0.81 13.24 11.20
N ILE A 171 0.26 12.02 11.20
CA ILE A 171 0.85 10.89 10.48
C ILE A 171 0.32 10.93 9.05
N LYS A 172 1.12 11.55 8.18
CA LYS A 172 0.82 11.74 6.76
C LYS A 172 1.18 10.51 5.93
N ASP A 173 0.56 10.43 4.76
CA ASP A 173 0.84 9.41 3.76
C ASP A 173 2.27 9.51 3.20
N ILE A 174 2.61 8.59 2.29
CA ILE A 174 3.94 8.52 1.66
C ILE A 174 4.27 9.76 0.82
N ASN A 175 3.26 10.52 0.38
CA ASN A 175 3.40 11.74 -0.40
C ASN A 175 3.35 13.00 0.48
N ASN A 176 3.40 12.85 1.80
CA ASN A 176 3.31 13.94 2.77
C ASN A 176 1.97 14.71 2.74
N ASN A 177 0.89 14.03 2.32
CA ASN A 177 -0.48 14.54 2.33
C ASN A 177 -1.28 13.97 3.50
N VAL A 178 -2.38 14.66 3.84
CA VAL A 178 -3.40 14.11 4.75
C VAL A 178 -4.20 13.03 4.04
N LEU A 179 -4.65 12.03 4.78
CA LEU A 179 -5.51 11.00 4.24
C LEU A 179 -6.91 11.55 3.95
N VAL A 180 -7.51 11.08 2.86
CA VAL A 180 -8.95 11.21 2.63
C VAL A 180 -9.67 10.35 3.66
N VAL A 181 -10.74 10.87 4.26
CA VAL A 181 -11.55 10.14 5.24
C VAL A 181 -12.76 9.54 4.52
N ASP A 182 -12.57 8.35 3.96
CA ASP A 182 -13.55 7.65 3.13
C ASP A 182 -13.90 6.25 3.63
N GLY A 183 -13.15 5.72 4.60
CA GLY A 183 -13.31 4.35 5.08
C GLY A 183 -12.64 3.29 4.19
N ALA A 184 -11.91 3.72 3.16
CA ALA A 184 -11.19 2.83 2.28
C ALA A 184 -9.79 2.49 2.83
N SER A 185 -9.46 1.20 2.83
CA SER A 185 -8.13 0.69 3.14
C SER A 185 -7.22 0.72 1.92
N GLY A 186 -7.25 1.82 1.16
CA GLY A 186 -6.42 1.99 -0.02
C GLY A 186 -4.91 2.10 0.31
N PRO A 187 -4.05 2.20 -0.71
CA PRO A 187 -2.59 2.17 -0.55
C PRO A 187 -2.03 3.25 0.39
N LEU A 188 -2.60 4.46 0.32
CA LEU A 188 -2.20 5.58 1.18
C LEU A 188 -2.60 5.29 2.64
N THR A 189 -3.80 4.77 2.87
CA THR A 189 -4.27 4.34 4.20
C THR A 189 -3.36 3.23 4.75
N ILE A 190 -3.13 2.15 3.99
CA ILE A 190 -2.29 1.01 4.39
C ILE A 190 -0.85 1.46 4.69
N GLY A 191 -0.24 2.26 3.82
CA GLY A 191 1.11 2.78 4.06
C GLY A 191 1.20 3.61 5.34
N THR A 192 0.17 4.40 5.63
CA THR A 192 0.08 5.20 6.86
C THR A 192 -0.15 4.33 8.09
N ILE A 193 -0.91 3.23 7.98
CA ILE A 193 -1.07 2.24 9.05
C ILE A 193 0.27 1.59 9.38
N LYS A 194 1.05 1.18 8.38
CA LYS A 194 2.39 0.59 8.60
C LYS A 194 3.32 1.56 9.32
N LYS A 195 3.29 2.84 8.96
CA LYS A 195 4.04 3.90 9.65
C LYS A 195 3.62 4.04 11.11
N LEU A 196 2.31 4.03 11.37
CA LEU A 196 1.79 4.02 12.74
C LEU A 196 2.24 2.78 13.52
N GLN A 197 2.15 1.58 12.93
CA GLN A 197 2.57 0.33 13.56
C GLN A 197 4.05 0.35 13.93
N GLN A 198 4.90 0.92 13.06
CA GLN A 198 6.32 1.14 13.37
C GLN A 198 6.49 2.07 14.57
N ILE A 199 5.79 3.21 14.61
CA ILE A 199 5.84 4.15 15.75
C ILE A 199 5.39 3.46 17.03
N LEU A 200 4.31 2.68 16.99
CA LEU A 200 3.74 2.04 18.17
C LEU A 200 4.44 0.73 18.56
N ASN A 201 5.45 0.30 17.78
CA ASN A 201 6.13 -1.00 17.91
C ASN A 201 5.13 -2.17 17.94
N LEU A 202 4.27 -2.22 16.93
CA LEU A 202 3.30 -3.28 16.65
C LEU A 202 3.75 -4.12 15.44
N SER A 203 3.03 -5.21 15.15
CA SER A 203 3.20 -5.96 13.89
C SER A 203 3.01 -5.02 12.70
N ILE A 204 3.96 -4.99 11.76
CA ILE A 204 3.97 -4.08 10.60
C ILE A 204 3.34 -4.79 9.39
N ASP A 205 2.04 -5.01 9.47
CA ASP A 205 1.25 -5.73 8.46
C ASP A 205 0.31 -4.81 7.66
N GLY A 206 0.13 -3.57 8.09
CA GLY A 206 -0.76 -2.59 7.45
C GLY A 206 -2.23 -2.78 7.78
N ILE A 207 -2.53 -3.55 8.83
CA ILE A 207 -3.89 -3.94 9.23
C ILE A 207 -4.43 -2.97 10.28
N CYS A 208 -5.63 -2.43 10.05
CA CYS A 208 -6.39 -1.77 11.11
C CYS A 208 -7.05 -2.81 12.04
N GLY A 209 -6.22 -3.48 12.85
CA GLY A 209 -6.67 -4.48 13.83
C GLY A 209 -6.95 -3.88 15.22
N PRO A 210 -7.38 -4.71 16.19
CA PRO A 210 -7.66 -4.27 17.56
C PRO A 210 -6.51 -3.56 18.25
N GLU A 211 -5.26 -3.98 18.02
CA GLU A 211 -4.07 -3.34 18.61
C GLU A 211 -3.84 -1.93 18.07
N VAL A 212 -4.06 -1.72 16.76
CA VAL A 212 -3.96 -0.40 16.13
C VAL A 212 -5.04 0.53 16.66
N LEU A 213 -6.29 0.06 16.69
CA LEU A 213 -7.41 0.84 17.22
C LEU A 213 -7.23 1.18 18.70
N SER A 214 -6.79 0.22 19.51
CA SER A 214 -6.50 0.42 20.93
C SER A 214 -5.36 1.43 21.13
N GLY A 215 -4.26 1.29 20.39
CA GLY A 215 -3.12 2.19 20.49
C GLY A 215 -3.47 3.64 20.13
N VAL A 216 -4.23 3.83 19.06
CA VAL A 216 -4.74 5.14 18.64
C VAL A 216 -5.71 5.70 19.69
N LYS A 217 -6.62 4.88 20.22
CA LYS A 217 -7.55 5.32 21.27
C LYS A 217 -6.80 5.82 22.51
N THR A 218 -5.78 5.09 22.98
CA THR A 218 -4.94 5.52 24.10
C THR A 218 -4.27 6.87 23.83
N ILE A 219 -3.81 7.13 22.61
CA ILE A 219 -3.22 8.43 22.24
C ILE A 219 -4.28 9.53 22.26
N MET A 220 -5.46 9.25 21.71
CA MET A 220 -6.56 10.22 21.61
C MET A 220 -7.24 10.50 22.96
N GLU A 221 -7.09 9.62 23.94
CA GLU A 221 -7.46 9.84 25.36
C GLU A 221 -6.54 10.86 26.04
N LYS A 222 -5.37 11.18 25.44
CA LYS A 222 -4.41 12.19 25.92
C LYS A 222 -4.01 11.98 27.39
N PRO A 223 -3.57 10.77 27.77
CA PRO A 223 -3.22 10.47 29.15
C PRO A 223 -2.05 11.34 29.61
N LEU A 224 -2.04 11.72 30.88
CA LEU A 224 -0.87 12.37 31.45
C LEU A 224 0.32 11.40 31.38
N CYS A 225 1.43 11.82 30.76
CA CYS A 225 2.66 11.01 30.69
C CYS A 225 3.80 11.76 31.35
N SER A 226 4.49 11.07 32.26
CA SER A 226 5.63 11.59 33.02
C SER A 226 6.48 10.42 33.53
N ILE A 227 7.59 10.72 34.21
CA ILE A 227 8.39 9.67 34.88
C ILE A 227 7.59 8.89 35.95
N GLU A 228 6.52 9.49 36.47
CA GLU A 228 5.62 8.89 37.47
C GLU A 228 4.37 8.25 36.84
N SER A 229 4.14 8.44 35.53
CA SER A 229 3.00 7.86 34.80
C SER A 229 3.47 7.31 33.46
N THR A 230 3.85 6.04 33.49
CA THR A 230 4.56 5.34 32.41
C THR A 230 3.78 4.16 31.82
N GLU A 231 2.53 3.96 32.22
CA GLU A 231 1.71 2.81 31.83
C GLU A 231 1.24 2.87 30.36
N TYR A 232 1.17 4.07 29.77
CA TYR A 232 0.62 4.32 28.43
C TYR A 232 1.66 4.14 27.31
N LYS A 233 2.20 2.93 27.15
CA LYS A 233 3.33 2.65 26.23
C LYS A 233 3.12 3.17 24.80
N THR A 234 1.92 3.04 24.23
CA THR A 234 1.61 3.54 22.87
C THR A 234 1.61 5.07 22.80
N ALA A 235 1.08 5.74 23.82
CA ALA A 235 1.14 7.20 23.93
C ALA A 235 2.57 7.69 24.12
N ILE A 236 3.36 7.02 24.96
CA ILE A 236 4.78 7.34 25.18
C ILE A 236 5.57 7.20 23.87
N ARG A 237 5.38 6.11 23.13
CA ARG A 237 6.05 5.92 21.82
C ARG A 237 5.67 7.00 20.81
N TYR A 238 4.41 7.42 20.78
CA TYR A 238 3.98 8.52 19.95
C TYR A 238 4.63 9.85 20.36
N ILE A 239 4.70 10.15 21.66
CA ILE A 239 5.41 11.32 22.20
C ILE A 239 6.88 11.28 21.76
N GLN A 240 7.55 10.15 21.97
CA GLN A 240 8.95 9.96 21.59
C GLN A 240 9.18 10.20 20.11
N TRP A 241 8.31 9.66 19.24
CA TRP A 241 8.35 9.93 17.81
C TRP A 241 8.23 11.42 17.48
N ARG A 242 7.38 12.16 18.20
CA ARG A 242 7.13 13.58 17.98
C ARG A 242 8.19 14.50 18.52
N THR A 243 8.86 14.12 19.60
CA THR A 243 9.94 14.89 20.21
C THR A 243 11.32 14.51 19.68
N GLY A 244 11.42 13.42 18.92
CA GLY A 244 12.69 12.93 18.36
C GLY A 244 13.47 12.01 19.31
N SER A 245 12.83 11.50 20.37
CA SER A 245 13.41 10.53 21.31
C SER A 245 13.48 9.14 20.69
N ALA A 246 14.36 8.28 21.23
CA ALA A 246 14.30 6.85 20.95
C ALA A 246 12.89 6.30 21.26
N ILE A 247 12.34 5.50 20.35
CA ILE A 247 10.97 4.97 20.42
C ILE A 247 10.98 3.60 21.11
N ASP A 248 11.20 3.59 22.43
CA ASP A 248 11.22 2.38 23.25
C ASP A 248 9.95 2.20 24.10
N GLY A 249 9.18 3.27 24.29
CA GLY A 249 8.00 3.31 25.16
C GLY A 249 8.33 3.47 26.64
N ILE A 250 9.54 3.94 26.99
CA ILE A 250 10.00 4.22 28.34
C ILE A 250 10.10 5.74 28.55
N TYR A 251 9.34 6.28 29.50
CA TYR A 251 9.39 7.70 29.84
C TYR A 251 10.54 7.99 30.83
N GLY A 252 11.78 7.88 30.35
CA GLY A 252 12.99 8.12 31.14
C GLY A 252 13.55 9.54 31.02
N ASP A 253 14.74 9.78 31.59
CA ASP A 253 15.41 11.09 31.60
C ASP A 253 15.61 11.69 30.20
N GLU A 254 15.93 10.86 29.20
CA GLU A 254 16.06 11.29 27.80
C GLU A 254 14.73 11.84 27.26
N THR A 255 13.63 11.09 27.45
CA THR A 255 12.30 11.53 27.04
C THR A 255 11.87 12.79 27.78
N VAL A 256 12.16 12.91 29.08
CA VAL A 256 11.90 14.13 29.87
C VAL A 256 12.64 15.34 29.28
N GLY A 257 13.93 15.17 28.95
CA GLY A 257 14.74 16.23 28.36
C GLY A 257 14.17 16.72 27.02
N LEU A 258 13.86 15.80 26.12
CA LEU A 258 13.33 16.12 24.79
C LEU A 258 11.90 16.68 24.85
N VAL A 259 11.08 16.26 25.82
CA VAL A 259 9.77 16.89 26.05
C VAL A 259 9.94 18.33 26.53
N LYS A 260 10.90 18.63 27.41
CA LYS A 260 11.21 20.01 27.83
C LYS A 260 11.67 20.87 26.66
N GLU A 261 12.53 20.35 25.79
CA GLU A 261 12.96 21.06 24.57
C GLU A 261 11.78 21.32 23.62
N TYR A 262 10.91 20.33 23.43
CA TYR A 262 9.69 20.49 22.65
C TYR A 262 8.76 21.56 23.26
N GLN A 263 8.54 21.51 24.58
CA GLN A 263 7.72 22.49 25.29
C GLN A 263 8.29 23.91 25.17
N GLN A 264 9.61 24.06 25.32
CA GLN A 264 10.29 25.34 25.15
C GLN A 264 10.09 25.88 23.73
N THR A 265 10.28 25.04 22.72
CA THR A 265 10.14 25.43 21.31
C THR A 265 8.71 25.83 20.94
N ASN A 266 7.71 25.22 21.59
CA ASN A 266 6.30 25.48 21.36
C ASN A 266 5.68 26.47 22.37
N SER A 267 6.50 27.16 23.18
CA SER A 267 6.05 28.15 24.17
C SER A 267 5.04 27.60 25.19
N LEU A 268 5.26 26.36 25.64
CA LEU A 268 4.47 25.67 26.67
C LEU A 268 5.15 25.75 28.05
N VAL A 269 4.47 25.24 29.08
CA VAL A 269 5.08 25.03 30.40
C VAL A 269 6.21 24.00 30.27
N ILE A 270 7.43 24.35 30.71
CA ILE A 270 8.64 23.53 30.55
C ILE A 270 8.85 22.65 31.79
N ASP A 271 7.96 21.68 31.98
CA ASP A 271 7.98 20.76 33.13
C ASP A 271 8.41 19.33 32.78
N GLY A 272 8.49 18.99 31.48
CA GLY A 272 8.78 17.64 31.02
C GLY A 272 7.61 16.68 31.20
N ILE A 273 6.39 17.19 31.44
CA ILE A 273 5.16 16.43 31.60
C ILE A 273 4.28 16.65 30.37
N VAL A 274 3.82 15.54 29.77
CA VAL A 274 2.84 15.63 28.68
C VAL A 274 1.43 15.63 29.27
N GLY A 275 0.92 16.82 29.59
CA GLY A 275 -0.48 17.07 29.95
C GLY A 275 -1.27 17.72 28.80
N ASP A 276 -2.47 18.24 29.09
CA ASP A 276 -3.42 18.76 28.09
C ASP A 276 -2.80 19.76 27.10
N GLY A 277 -2.02 20.74 27.59
CA GLY A 277 -1.38 21.74 26.73
C GLY A 277 -0.34 21.13 25.78
N THR A 278 0.47 20.21 26.27
CA THR A 278 1.46 19.49 25.45
C THR A 278 0.77 18.58 24.43
N TRP A 279 -0.28 17.86 24.83
CA TRP A 279 -1.09 17.05 23.90
C TRP A 279 -1.75 17.87 22.81
N GLN A 280 -2.29 19.05 23.16
CA GLN A 280 -2.88 19.94 22.17
C GLN A 280 -1.85 20.40 21.14
N SER A 281 -0.65 20.79 21.59
CA SER A 281 0.46 21.18 20.70
C SER A 281 0.96 20.02 19.83
N LEU A 282 1.01 18.80 20.39
CA LEU A 282 1.35 17.63 19.59
C LEU A 282 0.29 17.44 18.49
N LEU A 283 -1.00 17.50 18.79
CA LEU A 283 -2.04 17.19 17.80
C LEU A 283 -2.43 18.36 16.86
N SER A 284 -1.97 19.59 17.13
CA SER A 284 -2.23 20.79 16.30
C SER A 284 -1.44 20.82 15.01
#